data_AF-G4VIY0-F1
#
_entry.id   AF-G4VIY0-F1
#
_cell.length_a   1.000
_cell.length_b   1.000
_cell.length_c   1.000
_cell.angle_alpha   90.00
_cell.angle_beta   90.00
_cell.angle_gamma   90.00
#
_symmetry.space_group_name_H-M   'P 1'
#
loop_
_entity.id
_entity.type
_entity.pdbx_description
1 polymer ?
#
loop_
_entity_poly.entity_id
_entity_poly.type
_entity_poly.pdbx_seq_one_letter_code
_entity_poly.pdbx_strand_id
1 'polypeptide(L)'
;MSTQNCVYKLGCVDCDAFYIGESSREISTRAKQHIRYTKKPPNNPVELDRLQMKWAIAAHTIFNNHQIDFKNIKILQKDFSNYKERRVAEAFHIMLNPTALNRKEGLTICPMLNLFKINKSKLGNDTYNVVLYL
;
A
#
# COMPACT_ATOMS: atom_id res chain seq x y z
N MET A 1 7.81 -18.01 6.47
CA MET A 1 8.00 -17.13 5.29
C MET A 1 8.31 -15.74 5.79
N SER A 2 9.32 -15.06 5.24
CA SER A 2 9.64 -13.67 5.64
C SER A 2 8.43 -12.76 5.36
N THR A 3 8.04 -11.97 6.35
CA THR A 3 7.02 -10.92 6.19
C THR A 3 7.59 -9.52 6.30
N GLN A 4 8.92 -9.39 6.09
CA GLN A 4 9.65 -8.13 6.02
C GLN A 4 9.91 -7.72 4.57
N ASN A 5 10.39 -6.49 4.37
CA ASN A 5 10.78 -5.94 3.07
C ASN A 5 9.76 -6.29 1.97
N CYS A 6 8.53 -5.84 2.15
CA CYS A 6 7.41 -6.22 1.29
C CYS A 6 6.50 -5.04 0.93
N VAL A 7 5.72 -5.25 -0.12
CA VAL A 7 4.53 -4.45 -0.47
C VAL A 7 3.32 -5.33 -0.17
N TYR A 8 2.33 -4.77 0.52
CA TYR A 8 1.16 -5.49 0.99
C TYR A 8 -0.13 -4.74 0.63
N LYS A 9 -1.24 -5.49 0.59
CA LYS A 9 -2.61 -5.01 0.47
C LYS A 9 -3.37 -5.34 1.76
N LEU A 10 -4.01 -4.33 2.32
CA LEU A 10 -4.85 -4.41 3.52
C LEU A 10 -6.28 -4.05 3.13
N GLY A 11 -7.24 -4.95 3.35
CA GLY A 11 -8.63 -4.80 2.93
C GLY A 11 -9.56 -4.34 4.06
N CYS A 12 -10.64 -3.67 3.68
CA CYS A 12 -11.82 -3.50 4.50
C CYS A 12 -12.65 -4.80 4.48
N VAL A 13 -13.31 -5.11 5.60
CA VAL A 13 -14.24 -6.26 5.71
C VAL A 13 -15.63 -5.86 5.21
N ASP A 14 -16.03 -4.62 5.45
CA ASP A 14 -17.41 -4.16 5.20
C ASP A 14 -17.61 -3.57 3.80
N CYS A 15 -16.54 -3.39 3.02
CA CYS A 15 -16.62 -2.94 1.63
C CYS A 15 -15.38 -3.29 0.81
N ASP A 16 -15.40 -3.02 -0.49
CA ASP A 16 -14.30 -3.32 -1.42
C ASP A 16 -13.09 -2.39 -1.28
N ALA A 17 -13.08 -1.48 -0.29
CA ALA A 17 -11.96 -0.57 -0.08
C ALA A 17 -10.71 -1.32 0.38
N PHE A 18 -9.54 -0.88 -0.11
CA PHE A 18 -8.26 -1.44 0.32
C PHE A 18 -7.15 -0.40 0.26
N TYR A 19 -6.08 -0.64 1.01
CA TYR A 19 -4.88 0.17 1.05
C TYR A 19 -3.67 -0.67 0.65
N ILE A 20 -2.78 -0.05 -0.12
CA ILE A 20 -1.50 -0.65 -0.49
C ILE A 20 -0.41 0.09 0.25
N GLY A 21 0.49 -0.66 0.89
CA GLY A 21 1.59 -0.06 1.63
C GLY A 21 2.86 -0.87 1.47
N GLU A 22 3.99 -0.24 1.80
CA GLU A 22 5.26 -0.94 1.99
C GLU A 22 5.64 -1.08 3.46
N SER A 23 6.48 -2.08 3.75
CA SER A 23 7.19 -2.18 5.01
C SER A 23 8.57 -2.80 4.85
N SER A 24 9.58 -2.18 5.46
CA SER A 24 10.86 -2.82 5.73
C SER A 24 10.80 -3.78 6.92
N ARG A 25 9.83 -3.60 7.82
CA ARG A 25 9.66 -4.38 9.06
C ARG A 25 8.68 -5.52 8.83
N GLU A 26 8.53 -6.37 9.84
CA GLU A 26 7.49 -7.41 9.84
C GLU A 26 6.10 -6.81 9.61
N ILE A 27 5.31 -7.46 8.76
CA ILE A 27 3.94 -7.04 8.47
C ILE A 27 3.08 -6.94 9.73
N SER A 28 3.32 -7.80 10.72
CA SER A 28 2.65 -7.77 12.02
C SER A 28 2.93 -6.48 12.79
N THR A 29 4.13 -5.91 12.64
CA THR A 29 4.47 -4.61 13.24
C THR A 29 3.74 -3.48 12.53
N ARG A 30 3.66 -3.53 11.20
CA ARG A 30 2.92 -2.54 10.40
C ARG A 30 1.41 -2.60 10.68
N ALA A 31 0.85 -3.79 10.86
CA ALA A 31 -0.54 -4.00 11.25
C ALA A 31 -0.84 -3.35 12.62
N LYS A 32 0.02 -3.58 13.64
CA LYS A 32 -0.10 -2.93 14.95
C LYS A 32 -0.07 -1.41 14.86
N GLN A 33 0.72 -0.84 13.95
CA GLN A 33 0.73 0.61 13.71
C GLN A 33 -0.61 1.10 13.16
N HIS A 34 -1.14 0.43 12.12
CA HIS A 34 -2.47 0.77 11.56
C HIS A 34 -3.56 0.70 12.65
N ILE A 35 -3.60 -0.38 13.45
CA ILE A 35 -4.55 -0.54 14.59
C ILE A 35 -4.42 0.61 15.60
N ARG A 36 -3.21 1.12 15.84
CA ARG A 36 -3.03 2.26 16.76
C ARG A 36 -3.65 3.54 16.18
N TYR A 37 -3.59 3.72 14.86
CA TYR A 37 -4.14 4.91 14.21
C TYR A 37 -5.66 4.83 14.01
N THR A 38 -6.27 3.65 13.94
CA THR A 38 -7.75 3.52 13.93
C THR A 38 -8.40 3.98 15.23
N LYS A 39 -7.64 3.96 16.34
CA LYS A 39 -8.09 4.40 17.68
C LYS A 39 -7.79 5.89 17.96
N LYS A 40 -7.35 6.64 16.95
CA LYS A 40 -6.92 8.04 17.09
C LYS A 40 -7.69 8.93 16.11
N PRO A 41 -8.92 9.36 16.46
CA PRO A 41 -9.64 10.34 15.66
C PRO A 41 -8.83 11.63 15.57
N PRO A 42 -8.78 12.27 14.37
CA PRO A 42 -8.11 13.55 14.22
C PRO A 42 -8.91 14.66 14.92
N ASN A 43 -8.22 15.57 15.59
CA ASN A 43 -8.84 16.66 16.36
C ASN A 43 -8.86 18.01 15.62
N ASN A 44 -8.19 18.07 14.47
CA ASN A 44 -8.08 19.26 13.63
C ASN A 44 -7.77 18.85 12.16
N PRO A 45 -7.92 19.78 11.19
CA PRO A 45 -7.67 19.48 9.79
C PRO A 45 -6.25 19.00 9.47
N VAL A 46 -5.23 19.44 10.22
CA VAL A 46 -3.83 19.03 10.00
C VAL A 46 -3.61 17.57 10.39
N GLU A 47 -4.21 17.13 11.49
CA GLU A 47 -4.21 15.71 11.89
C GLU A 47 -4.96 14.84 10.91
N LEU A 48 -6.09 15.34 10.38
CA LEU A 48 -6.88 14.64 9.37
C LEU A 48 -6.06 14.42 8.09
N ASP A 49 -5.44 15.49 7.55
CA ASP A 49 -4.61 15.40 6.34
C ASP A 49 -3.45 14.41 6.54
N ARG A 50 -2.74 14.48 7.68
CA ARG A 50 -1.67 13.53 8.02
C ARG A 50 -2.16 12.08 8.12
N LEU A 51 -3.35 11.87 8.70
CA LEU A 51 -3.97 10.55 8.83
C LEU A 51 -4.31 10.00 7.44
N GLN A 52 -4.94 10.79 6.58
CA GLN A 52 -5.29 10.39 5.22
C GLN A 52 -4.05 10.11 4.37
N MET A 53 -2.98 10.91 4.48
CA MET A 53 -1.75 10.72 3.73
C MET A 53 -1.03 9.40 4.06
N LYS A 54 -0.87 9.09 5.35
CA LYS A 54 -0.01 7.98 5.79
C LYS A 54 -0.77 6.72 6.17
N TRP A 55 -2.01 6.89 6.61
CA TRP A 55 -2.84 5.86 7.23
C TRP A 55 -4.26 5.94 6.68
N ALA A 56 -4.43 6.09 5.37
CA ALA A 56 -5.72 6.26 4.71
C ALA A 56 -6.76 5.21 5.13
N ILE A 57 -6.33 3.97 5.35
CA ILE A 57 -7.19 2.88 5.85
C ILE A 57 -7.69 3.10 7.29
N ALA A 58 -6.89 3.76 8.13
CA ALA A 58 -7.32 4.16 9.47
C ALA A 58 -8.33 5.31 9.40
N ALA A 59 -8.12 6.29 8.52
CA ALA A 59 -9.13 7.32 8.26
C ALA A 59 -10.45 6.69 7.78
N HIS A 60 -10.38 5.76 6.82
CA HIS A 60 -11.54 5.01 6.33
C HIS A 60 -12.28 4.30 7.47
N THR A 61 -11.56 3.58 8.33
CA THR A 61 -12.12 2.91 9.51
C THR A 61 -12.90 3.88 10.40
N ILE A 62 -12.29 5.02 10.75
CA ILE A 62 -12.86 6.00 11.69
C ILE A 62 -14.14 6.64 11.13
N PHE A 63 -14.11 7.08 9.87
CA PHE A 63 -15.22 7.86 9.30
C PHE A 63 -16.38 7.01 8.79
N ASN A 64 -16.16 5.74 8.49
CA ASN A 64 -17.20 4.83 8.00
C ASN A 64 -17.64 3.81 9.04
N ASN A 65 -16.99 3.77 10.21
CA ASN A 65 -17.19 2.74 11.23
C ASN A 65 -17.00 1.31 10.68
N HIS A 66 -16.04 1.15 9.77
CA HIS A 66 -15.72 -0.12 9.11
C HIS A 66 -14.60 -0.88 9.82
N GLN A 67 -14.57 -2.20 9.68
CA GLN A 67 -13.55 -3.11 10.17
C GLN A 67 -12.52 -3.42 9.10
N ILE A 68 -11.27 -3.56 9.53
CA ILE A 68 -10.14 -3.87 8.65
C ILE A 68 -9.68 -5.31 8.88
N ASP A 69 -9.41 -6.03 7.79
CA ASP A 69 -8.97 -7.42 7.86
C ASP A 69 -7.47 -7.51 8.16
N PHE A 70 -7.13 -7.33 9.44
CA PHE A 70 -5.75 -7.50 9.92
C PHE A 70 -5.30 -8.96 9.98
N LYS A 71 -6.19 -9.93 9.76
CA LYS A 71 -5.86 -11.36 9.75
C LYS A 71 -5.39 -11.81 8.37
N ASN A 72 -5.98 -11.28 7.30
CA ASN A 72 -5.70 -11.68 5.92
C ASN A 72 -4.96 -10.58 5.13
N ILE A 73 -3.82 -10.13 5.65
CA ILE A 73 -2.98 -9.16 4.95
C ILE A 73 -2.32 -9.85 3.75
N LYS A 74 -2.61 -9.38 2.53
CA LYS A 74 -2.06 -9.98 1.31
C LYS A 74 -0.70 -9.38 0.99
N ILE A 75 0.34 -10.20 0.93
CA ILE A 75 1.64 -9.78 0.40
C ILE A 75 1.58 -9.77 -1.13
N LEU A 76 1.86 -8.61 -1.74
CA LEU A 76 1.86 -8.44 -3.19
C LEU A 76 3.24 -8.73 -3.80
N GLN A 77 4.29 -8.24 -3.15
CA GLN A 77 5.71 -8.47 -3.49
C GLN A 77 6.53 -8.45 -2.19
N LYS A 78 7.68 -9.13 -2.16
CA LYS A 78 8.51 -9.28 -0.96
C LYS A 78 9.98 -9.44 -1.33
N ASP A 79 10.83 -9.56 -0.31
CA ASP A 79 12.26 -9.83 -0.42
C ASP A 79 13.04 -8.72 -1.17
N PHE A 80 12.56 -7.47 -1.06
CA PHE A 80 13.25 -6.32 -1.63
C PHE A 80 14.63 -6.09 -0.99
N SER A 81 15.63 -5.80 -1.82
CA SER A 81 17.00 -5.57 -1.37
C SER A 81 17.19 -4.20 -0.71
N ASN A 82 16.39 -3.21 -1.13
CA ASN A 82 16.50 -1.84 -0.66
C ASN A 82 15.15 -1.10 -0.66
N TYR A 83 15.13 0.07 -0.01
CA TYR A 83 13.92 0.87 0.12
C TYR A 83 13.45 1.50 -1.21
N LYS A 84 14.36 1.78 -2.16
CA LYS A 84 14.02 2.43 -3.43
C LYS A 84 13.18 1.51 -4.30
N GLU A 85 13.61 0.26 -4.48
CA GLU A 85 12.84 -0.78 -5.18
C GLU A 85 11.45 -0.95 -4.59
N ARG A 86 11.38 -1.05 -3.27
CA ARG A 86 10.12 -1.27 -2.55
C ARG A 86 9.14 -0.08 -2.70
N ARG A 87 9.66 1.15 -2.74
CA ARG A 87 8.87 2.37 -2.98
C ARG A 87 8.38 2.47 -4.42
N VAL A 88 9.20 2.09 -5.40
CA VAL A 88 8.78 2.01 -6.81
C VAL A 88 7.70 0.95 -6.98
N ALA A 89 7.86 -0.21 -6.35
CA ALA A 89 6.86 -1.28 -6.36
C ALA A 89 5.54 -0.85 -5.71
N GLU A 90 5.58 -0.20 -4.55
CA GLU A 90 4.38 0.37 -3.91
C GLU A 90 3.66 1.36 -4.84
N ALA A 91 4.39 2.31 -5.41
CA ALA A 91 3.84 3.29 -6.35
C ALA A 91 3.20 2.61 -7.58
N PHE A 92 3.88 1.60 -8.13
CA PHE A 92 3.39 0.84 -9.27
C PHE A 92 2.09 0.09 -8.94
N HIS A 93 2.04 -0.59 -7.79
CA HIS A 93 0.83 -1.26 -7.31
C HIS A 93 -0.31 -0.28 -7.06
N ILE A 94 -0.06 0.90 -6.49
CA ILE A 94 -1.09 1.94 -6.31
C ILE A 94 -1.61 2.42 -7.68
N MET A 95 -0.73 2.64 -8.66
CA MET A 95 -1.13 3.08 -10.00
C MET A 95 -1.96 2.05 -10.75
N LEU A 96 -1.63 0.76 -10.62
CA LEU A 96 -2.42 -0.32 -11.20
C LEU A 96 -3.78 -0.53 -10.52
N ASN A 97 -3.95 0.02 -9.31
CA ASN A 97 -5.14 -0.16 -8.49
C ASN A 97 -5.79 1.20 -8.16
N PRO A 98 -6.44 1.86 -9.14
CA PRO A 98 -6.96 3.22 -8.98
C PRO A 98 -8.06 3.35 -7.91
N THR A 99 -8.64 2.27 -7.42
CA THR A 99 -9.62 2.27 -6.33
C THR A 99 -9.00 2.14 -4.94
N ALA A 100 -7.67 2.00 -4.82
CA ALA A 100 -6.99 1.98 -3.54
C ALA A 100 -7.17 3.30 -2.78
N LEU A 101 -7.29 3.21 -1.45
CA LEU A 101 -7.47 4.35 -0.54
C LEU A 101 -6.28 5.32 -0.49
N ASN A 102 -5.14 4.94 -1.05
CA ASN A 102 -3.93 5.76 -1.06
C ASN A 102 -4.16 7.13 -1.71
N ARG A 103 -3.65 8.19 -1.07
CA ARG A 103 -3.56 9.51 -1.72
C ARG A 103 -2.64 9.40 -2.93
N LYS A 104 -3.09 9.95 -4.07
CA LYS A 104 -2.39 9.87 -5.36
C LYS A 104 -1.52 11.09 -5.66
N GLU A 105 -1.70 12.18 -4.91
CA GLU A 105 -0.90 13.39 -5.08
C GLU A 105 0.58 13.11 -4.81
N GLY A 106 1.44 13.60 -5.71
CA GLY A 106 2.89 13.39 -5.62
C GLY A 106 3.38 12.02 -6.08
N LEU A 107 2.49 11.11 -6.52
CA LEU A 107 2.88 9.90 -7.28
C LEU A 107 3.25 10.29 -8.71
N THR A 108 4.32 11.07 -8.84
CA THR A 108 5.00 11.25 -10.12
C THR A 108 6.05 10.16 -10.20
N ILE A 109 5.71 9.07 -10.88
CA ILE A 109 6.75 8.13 -11.23
C ILE A 109 7.66 8.85 -12.24
N CYS A 110 8.95 8.98 -11.89
CA CYS A 110 9.98 9.57 -12.74
C CYS A 110 9.75 9.13 -14.19
N PRO A 111 9.85 10.03 -15.20
CA PRO A 111 9.64 9.70 -16.62
C PRO A 111 10.38 8.44 -17.11
N MET A 112 11.43 8.01 -16.39
CA MET A 112 12.05 6.69 -16.52
C MET A 112 11.05 5.51 -16.53
N LEU A 113 9.89 5.56 -15.88
CA LEU A 113 8.88 4.49 -16.04
C LEU A 113 8.17 4.44 -17.38
N ASN A 114 8.20 5.52 -18.18
CA ASN A 114 7.76 5.43 -19.58
C ASN A 114 8.75 4.65 -20.45
N LEU A 115 10.02 4.49 -20.03
CA LEU A 115 10.99 3.61 -20.73
C LEU A 115 10.71 2.13 -20.43
N PHE A 116 10.17 1.81 -19.27
CA PHE A 116 9.64 0.48 -18.96
C PHE A 116 8.26 0.33 -19.61
N LYS A 117 8.20 0.16 -20.94
CA LYS A 117 6.99 -0.30 -21.64
C LYS A 117 6.60 -1.68 -21.11
N ILE A 118 5.90 -1.72 -19.98
CA ILE A 118 5.27 -2.92 -19.45
C ILE A 118 4.16 -3.29 -20.43
N ASN A 119 4.40 -4.37 -21.16
CA ASN A 119 3.50 -4.87 -22.18
C ASN A 119 2.23 -5.37 -21.47
N LYS A 120 1.13 -4.60 -21.59
CA LYS A 120 -0.17 -4.92 -20.97
C LYS A 120 -0.71 -6.31 -21.34
N SER A 121 -0.20 -6.91 -22.41
CA SER A 121 -0.61 -8.22 -22.93
C SER A 121 -0.09 -9.44 -22.16
N LYS A 122 0.88 -9.30 -21.26
CA LYS A 122 1.35 -10.39 -20.38
C LYS A 122 0.74 -10.35 -18.97
N LEU A 123 -0.29 -9.53 -18.75
CA LEU A 123 -0.89 -9.33 -17.43
C LEU A 123 -1.88 -10.44 -16.97
N GLY A 124 -1.79 -11.63 -17.55
CA GLY A 124 -2.58 -12.80 -17.19
C GLY A 124 -1.87 -13.68 -16.16
N ASN A 125 -2.53 -13.88 -15.02
CA ASN A 125 -2.33 -14.89 -13.97
C ASN A 125 -0.88 -15.30 -13.64
N ASP A 126 -0.51 -15.06 -12.38
CA ASP A 126 0.69 -15.51 -11.66
C ASP A 126 1.83 -14.48 -11.51
N THR A 127 2.07 -14.12 -10.24
CA THR A 127 3.28 -13.49 -9.67
C THR A 127 4.23 -12.75 -10.62
N TYR A 128 4.08 -11.42 -10.72
CA TYR A 128 5.06 -10.58 -11.40
C TYR A 128 6.33 -10.39 -10.55
N ASN A 129 7.41 -11.05 -10.97
CA ASN A 129 8.77 -10.59 -10.73
C ASN A 129 9.01 -9.34 -11.60
N VAL A 130 8.97 -8.15 -11.01
CA VAL A 130 9.55 -6.96 -11.64
C VAL A 130 11.05 -7.08 -11.45
N VAL A 131 11.75 -7.62 -12.44
CA VAL A 131 13.22 -7.61 -12.45
C VAL A 131 13.65 -6.20 -12.84
N LEU A 132 14.14 -5.43 -11.85
CA LEU A 132 14.85 -4.19 -12.07
C LEU A 132 16.26 -4.54 -12.57
N TYR A 133 16.56 -4.29 -13.84
CA TYR A 133 17.94 -4.16 -14.27
C TYR A 133 18.33 -2.70 -14.07
N LEU A 134 19.23 -2.43 -13.12
CA LEU A 134 20.01 -1.20 -13.10
C LEU A 134 21.14 -1.32 -14.12
#